data_AF-S5ZF23-F1
#
_entry.id   AF-S5ZF23-F1
#
_cell.length_a   1.000
_cell.length_b   1.000
_cell.length_c   1.000
_cell.angle_alpha   90.00
_cell.angle_beta   90.00
_cell.angle_gamma   90.00
#
_symmetry.space_group_name_H-M   'P 1'
#
loop_
_entity.id
_entity.type
_entity.pdbx_description
1 polymer ?
#
loop_
_entity_poly.entity_id
_entity_poly.type
_entity_poly.pdbx_seq_one_letter_code
_entity_poly.pdbx_strand_id
1 'polypeptide(L)'
;MVSHSAIEETATVFSAGLFATFLGLVLAGISPFLLPVVQLLAVYPFYFKAIRGGKLRYAALLVFLWAIAVSLAIIFATISQRSLVSGRIINGEAYVSEMFEWIRTGRGPEGDPSLFMIPKIREIAVFTALSLASVGLLGLFLGAVLLNYMNYYVGVLILHAKPEHLLCVVLLSWQIYALLRVVGYVLLGVALSRLSHIIIFQHRFTVEKDVKRLLFWSLVFIALDFLLKSTVANTFYQPLLQMFTNI
;
A
#
# COMPACT_ATOMS: atom_id res chain seq x y z
N MET A 1 3.10 -23.45 16.51
CA MET A 1 4.31 -23.90 15.78
C MET A 1 4.18 -23.46 14.33
N VAL A 2 4.99 -22.48 13.91
CA VAL A 2 5.13 -22.12 12.50
C VAL A 2 5.95 -23.22 11.85
N SER A 3 5.48 -23.85 10.76
CA SER A 3 6.26 -24.89 10.06
C SER A 3 7.49 -24.26 9.43
N HIS A 4 8.61 -24.99 9.37
CA HIS A 4 9.86 -24.53 8.74
C HIS A 4 9.62 -23.94 7.32
N SER A 5 8.74 -24.59 6.56
CA SER A 5 8.31 -24.15 5.23
C SER A 5 7.62 -22.78 5.19
N ALA A 6 6.92 -22.37 6.25
CA ALA A 6 6.28 -21.06 6.31
C ALA A 6 7.29 -19.94 6.58
N ILE A 7 8.37 -20.23 7.30
CA ILE A 7 9.47 -19.27 7.52
C ILE A 7 10.23 -19.05 6.20
N GLU A 8 10.52 -20.12 5.46
CA GLU A 8 11.16 -20.02 4.15
C GLU A 8 10.30 -19.24 3.14
N GLU A 9 9.00 -19.54 3.06
CA GLU A 9 8.09 -18.82 2.16
C GLU A 9 7.98 -17.33 2.50
N THR A 10 7.91 -16.97 3.80
CA THR A 10 7.86 -15.56 4.23
C THR A 10 9.15 -14.82 3.92
N ALA A 11 10.32 -15.43 4.16
CA ALA A 11 11.62 -14.87 3.76
C ALA A 11 11.73 -14.74 2.22
N THR A 12 11.23 -15.73 1.48
CA THR A 12 11.21 -15.71 0.01
C THR A 12 10.37 -14.57 -0.51
N VAL A 13 9.15 -14.36 0.01
CA VAL A 13 8.27 -13.27 -0.41
C VAL A 13 8.88 -11.90 -0.11
N PHE A 14 9.54 -11.74 1.04
CA PHE A 14 10.22 -10.51 1.39
C PHE A 14 11.38 -10.21 0.41
N SER A 15 12.29 -11.17 0.22
CA SER A 15 13.44 -11.02 -0.68
C SER A 15 13.01 -10.85 -2.14
N ALA A 16 11.99 -11.60 -2.59
CA ALA A 16 11.42 -11.47 -3.92
C ALA A 16 10.77 -10.09 -4.10
N GLY A 17 10.10 -9.54 -3.08
CA GLY A 17 9.55 -8.17 -3.12
C GLY A 17 10.62 -7.09 -3.29
N LEU A 18 11.75 -7.22 -2.58
CA LEU A 18 12.91 -6.33 -2.75
C LEU A 18 13.46 -6.40 -4.17
N PHE A 19 13.82 -7.62 -4.62
CA PHE A 19 14.40 -7.84 -5.94
C PHE A 19 13.46 -7.40 -7.07
N ALA A 20 12.18 -7.77 -6.98
CA ALA A 20 11.14 -7.40 -7.94
C ALA A 20 10.95 -5.89 -8.03
N THR A 21 11.15 -5.15 -6.94
CA THR A 21 11.07 -3.68 -6.96
C THR A 21 12.22 -3.08 -7.74
N PHE A 22 13.47 -3.50 -7.50
CA PHE A 22 14.62 -3.00 -8.26
C PHE A 22 14.55 -3.39 -9.74
N LEU A 23 14.22 -4.66 -10.03
CA LEU A 23 14.01 -5.13 -11.40
C LEU A 23 12.87 -4.35 -12.07
N GLY A 24 11.76 -4.18 -11.36
CA GLY A 24 10.60 -3.41 -11.82
C GLY A 24 10.94 -1.95 -12.11
N LEU A 25 11.79 -1.31 -11.32
CA LEU A 25 12.25 0.06 -11.55
C LEU A 25 13.13 0.19 -12.80
N VAL A 26 13.95 -0.82 -13.09
CA VAL A 26 14.72 -0.88 -14.35
C VAL A 26 13.77 -1.04 -15.54
N LEU A 27 12.84 -2.00 -15.46
CA LEU A 27 11.86 -2.26 -16.52
C LEU A 27 10.85 -1.12 -16.71
N ALA A 28 10.58 -0.35 -15.66
CA ALA A 28 9.72 0.82 -15.74
C ALA A 28 10.26 1.93 -16.65
N GLY A 29 11.55 1.88 -17.03
CA GLY A 29 12.09 2.70 -18.10
C GLY A 29 11.45 2.43 -19.48
N ILE A 30 10.87 1.25 -19.69
CA ILE A 30 10.10 0.90 -20.90
C ILE A 30 8.63 1.31 -20.72
N SER A 31 8.03 0.93 -19.58
CA SER A 31 6.64 1.29 -19.25
C SER A 31 6.43 1.33 -17.74
N PRO A 32 5.86 2.42 -17.16
CA PRO A 32 5.62 2.54 -15.71
C PRO A 32 4.76 1.43 -15.12
N PHE A 33 3.95 0.74 -15.93
CA PHE A 33 3.11 -0.38 -15.49
C PHE A 33 3.92 -1.65 -15.17
N LEU A 34 5.15 -1.78 -15.67
CA LEU A 34 5.96 -2.97 -15.43
C LEU A 34 6.41 -3.09 -13.97
N LEU A 35 6.63 -1.96 -13.28
CA LEU A 35 6.98 -1.97 -11.85
C LEU A 35 5.93 -2.69 -10.99
N PRO A 36 4.65 -2.26 -10.96
CA PRO A 36 3.63 -2.94 -10.17
C PRO A 36 3.32 -4.36 -10.68
N VAL A 37 3.49 -4.66 -11.98
CA VAL A 37 3.34 -6.03 -12.51
C VAL A 37 4.40 -6.96 -11.95
N VAL A 38 5.68 -6.57 -11.97
CA VAL A 38 6.78 -7.41 -11.49
C VAL A 38 6.67 -7.62 -9.98
N GLN A 39 6.32 -6.57 -9.23
CA GLN A 39 6.05 -6.68 -7.78
C GLN A 39 4.87 -7.61 -7.48
N LEU A 40 3.80 -7.56 -8.27
CA LEU A 40 2.65 -8.46 -8.15
C LEU A 40 3.05 -9.92 -8.34
N LEU A 41 3.80 -10.22 -9.41
CA LEU A 41 4.23 -11.58 -9.73
C LEU A 41 5.10 -12.21 -8.63
N ALA A 42 5.83 -11.38 -7.87
CA ALA A 42 6.65 -11.85 -6.76
C ALA A 42 5.84 -12.42 -5.58
N VAL A 43 4.65 -11.88 -5.31
CA VAL A 43 3.82 -12.28 -4.15
C VAL A 43 2.64 -13.17 -4.53
N TYR A 44 2.07 -13.00 -5.73
CA TYR A 44 0.81 -13.62 -6.12
C TYR A 44 0.80 -15.16 -6.03
N PRO A 45 1.84 -15.91 -6.46
CA PRO A 45 1.82 -17.37 -6.37
C PRO A 45 1.67 -17.89 -4.93
N PHE A 46 2.40 -17.27 -3.99
CA PHE A 46 2.35 -17.63 -2.57
C PHE A 46 1.03 -17.21 -1.93
N TYR A 47 0.56 -16.00 -2.25
CA TYR A 47 -0.74 -15.50 -1.83
C TYR A 47 -1.89 -16.41 -2.30
N PHE A 48 -1.93 -16.74 -3.59
CA PHE A 48 -2.97 -17.58 -4.16
C PHE A 48 -2.97 -19.00 -3.57
N LYS A 49 -1.78 -19.58 -3.35
CA LYS A 49 -1.62 -20.87 -2.63
C LYS A 49 -2.23 -20.80 -1.23
N ALA A 50 -1.99 -19.71 -0.49
CA ALA A 50 -2.56 -19.50 0.85
C ALA A 50 -4.09 -19.32 0.82
N ILE A 51 -4.62 -18.55 -0.14
CA ILE A 51 -6.07 -18.36 -0.34
C ILE A 51 -6.77 -19.67 -0.68
N ARG A 52 -6.20 -20.46 -1.61
CA ARG A 52 -6.72 -21.78 -1.99
C ARG A 52 -6.78 -22.72 -0.79
N GLY A 53 -5.74 -22.71 0.03
CA GLY A 53 -5.65 -23.48 1.27
C GLY A 53 -6.48 -22.96 2.45
N GLY A 54 -7.22 -21.86 2.30
CA GLY A 54 -8.02 -21.25 3.38
C GLY A 54 -7.21 -20.61 4.50
N LYS A 55 -5.89 -20.43 4.32
CA LYS A 55 -4.98 -19.88 5.34
C LYS A 55 -4.99 -18.35 5.31
N LEU A 56 -6.12 -17.72 5.64
CA LEU A 56 -6.32 -16.28 5.42
C LEU A 56 -5.35 -15.38 6.20
N ARG A 57 -5.07 -15.72 7.46
CA ARG A 57 -4.08 -14.97 8.28
C ARG A 57 -2.69 -15.01 7.67
N TYR A 58 -2.31 -16.16 7.11
CA TYR A 58 -1.03 -16.34 6.45
C TYR A 58 -0.97 -15.57 5.13
N ALA A 59 -2.05 -15.59 4.34
CA ALA A 59 -2.16 -14.77 3.13
C ALA A 59 -1.99 -13.27 3.45
N ALA A 60 -2.62 -12.78 4.52
CA ALA A 60 -2.44 -11.40 4.98
C ALA A 60 -0.98 -11.11 5.38
N LEU A 61 -0.35 -12.00 6.14
CA LEU A 61 1.06 -11.87 6.54
C LEU A 61 1.99 -11.76 5.32
N LEU A 62 1.80 -12.60 4.30
CA LEU A 62 2.61 -12.56 3.07
C LEU A 62 2.48 -11.20 2.36
N VAL A 63 1.25 -10.67 2.26
CA VAL A 63 1.02 -9.35 1.66
C VAL A 63 1.63 -8.23 2.49
N PHE A 64 1.57 -8.30 3.83
CA PHE A 64 2.24 -7.31 4.68
C PHE A 64 3.75 -7.33 4.52
N LEU A 65 4.38 -8.51 4.53
CA LEU A 65 5.83 -8.63 4.34
C LEU A 65 6.25 -8.11 2.96
N TRP A 66 5.50 -8.45 1.93
CA TRP A 66 5.70 -7.92 0.59
C TRP A 66 5.55 -6.40 0.54
N ALA A 67 4.52 -5.84 1.17
CA ALA A 67 4.29 -4.40 1.20
C ALA A 67 5.43 -3.66 1.93
N ILE A 68 5.95 -4.22 3.02
CA ILE A 68 7.12 -3.68 3.73
C ILE A 68 8.35 -3.73 2.82
N ALA A 69 8.63 -4.88 2.20
CA ALA A 69 9.76 -5.03 1.28
C ALA A 69 9.71 -4.00 0.13
N VAL A 70 8.58 -3.92 -0.56
CA VAL A 70 8.35 -2.94 -1.63
C VAL A 70 8.55 -1.51 -1.13
N SER A 71 8.00 -1.18 0.03
CA SER A 71 8.12 0.16 0.62
C SER A 71 9.57 0.54 0.89
N LEU A 72 10.32 -0.34 1.56
CA LEU A 72 11.73 -0.11 1.86
C LEU A 72 12.55 0.04 0.58
N ALA A 73 12.31 -0.80 -0.43
CA ALA A 73 13.03 -0.73 -1.70
C ALA A 73 12.75 0.57 -2.47
N ILE A 74 11.49 1.02 -2.54
CA ILE A 74 11.14 2.29 -3.20
C ILE A 74 11.75 3.49 -2.45
N ILE A 75 11.64 3.52 -1.11
CA ILE A 75 12.20 4.61 -0.31
C ILE A 75 13.72 4.67 -0.50
N PHE A 76 14.40 3.52 -0.38
CA PHE A 76 15.84 3.43 -0.59
C PHE A 76 16.24 3.88 -2.00
N ALA A 77 15.60 3.35 -3.05
CA ALA A 77 15.89 3.73 -4.43
C ALA A 77 15.68 5.24 -4.67
N THR A 78 14.66 5.83 -4.04
CA THR A 78 14.36 7.26 -4.16
C THR A 78 15.43 8.12 -3.49
N ILE A 79 15.87 7.76 -2.29
CA ILE A 79 16.92 8.48 -1.55
C ILE A 79 18.26 8.35 -2.26
N SER A 80 18.59 7.15 -2.76
CA SER A 80 19.88 6.91 -3.43
C SER A 80 19.94 7.51 -4.83
N GLN A 81 18.86 7.46 -5.61
CA GLN A 81 18.87 7.88 -7.00
C GLN A 81 17.50 8.36 -7.50
N ARG A 82 17.03 9.48 -6.96
CA ARG A 82 15.73 10.09 -7.33
C ARG A 82 15.52 10.23 -8.84
N SER A 83 16.55 10.59 -9.59
CA SER A 83 16.48 10.77 -11.06
C SER A 83 16.09 9.49 -11.79
N LEU A 84 16.46 8.32 -11.25
CA LEU A 84 16.12 7.03 -11.83
C LEU A 84 14.66 6.66 -11.56
N VAL A 85 14.10 7.09 -10.42
CA VAL A 85 12.74 6.74 -9.98
C VAL A 85 11.69 7.72 -10.52
N SER A 86 12.08 8.99 -10.69
CA SER A 86 11.25 10.04 -11.28
C SER A 86 10.71 9.60 -12.65
N GLY A 87 9.40 9.77 -12.87
CA GLY A 87 8.73 9.37 -14.11
C GLY A 87 8.52 7.85 -14.31
N ARG A 88 9.10 6.99 -13.47
CA ARG A 88 8.92 5.53 -13.53
C ARG A 88 7.81 5.01 -12.64
N ILE A 89 7.35 5.83 -11.69
CA ILE A 89 6.25 5.51 -10.79
C ILE A 89 4.99 6.23 -11.27
N ILE A 90 3.94 5.45 -11.54
CA ILE A 90 2.61 5.95 -11.93
C ILE A 90 2.13 6.94 -10.87
N ASN A 91 1.77 8.16 -11.29
CA ASN A 91 1.31 9.27 -10.45
C ASN A 91 2.33 9.76 -9.39
N GLY A 92 3.59 9.32 -9.44
CA GLY A 92 4.61 9.66 -8.43
C GLY A 92 4.81 11.17 -8.23
N GLU A 93 5.18 11.89 -9.30
CA GLU A 93 5.47 13.33 -9.22
C GLU A 93 4.21 14.19 -8.96
N ALA A 94 3.07 13.78 -9.51
CA ALA A 94 1.79 14.44 -9.25
C ALA A 94 1.42 14.35 -7.77
N TYR A 95 1.57 13.17 -7.17
CA TYR A 95 1.31 12.95 -5.74
C TYR A 95 2.29 13.72 -4.85
N VAL A 96 3.58 13.77 -5.21
CA VAL A 96 4.57 14.61 -4.49
C VAL A 96 4.16 16.07 -4.49
N SER A 97 3.76 16.58 -5.65
CA SER A 97 3.36 17.98 -5.83
C SER A 97 2.14 18.31 -4.97
N GLU A 98 1.11 17.45 -4.99
CA GLU A 98 -0.11 17.59 -4.17
C GLU A 98 0.23 17.57 -2.67
N MET A 99 1.05 16.62 -2.22
CA MET A 99 1.43 16.52 -0.81
C MET A 99 2.28 17.71 -0.36
N PHE A 100 3.16 18.24 -1.21
CA PHE A 100 3.99 19.40 -0.88
C PHE A 100 3.15 20.68 -0.82
N GLU A 101 2.17 20.83 -1.71
CA GLU A 101 1.21 21.93 -1.62
C GLU A 101 0.40 21.87 -0.31
N TRP A 102 -0.05 20.68 0.07
CA TRP A 102 -0.71 20.48 1.36
C TRP A 102 0.20 20.80 2.55
N ILE A 103 1.46 20.35 2.54
CA ILE A 103 2.42 20.68 3.60
C ILE A 103 2.63 22.19 3.72
N ARG A 104 2.69 22.93 2.60
CA ARG A 104 2.88 24.40 2.61
C ARG A 104 1.65 25.16 3.10
N THR A 105 0.46 24.71 2.70
CA THR A 105 -0.75 25.54 2.77
C THR A 105 -1.83 25.01 3.73
N GLY A 106 -1.76 23.73 4.10
CA GLY A 106 -2.84 23.03 4.79
C GLY A 106 -4.09 22.77 3.93
N ARG A 107 -4.05 23.12 2.65
CA ARG A 107 -5.15 22.93 1.70
C ARG A 107 -4.88 21.73 0.80
N GLY A 108 -5.95 21.05 0.40
CA GLY A 108 -5.89 19.92 -0.53
C GLY A 108 -6.57 18.65 0.00
N PRO A 109 -6.55 17.57 -0.81
CA PRO A 109 -7.23 16.33 -0.48
C PRO A 109 -6.70 15.64 0.78
N GLU A 110 -5.52 16.01 1.27
CA GLU A 110 -4.98 15.36 2.47
C GLU A 110 -5.68 15.81 3.76
N GLY A 111 -6.18 17.06 3.80
CA GLY A 111 -6.80 17.64 4.99
C GLY A 111 -8.31 17.93 4.89
N ASP A 112 -8.89 17.92 3.69
CA ASP A 112 -10.30 18.29 3.47
C ASP A 112 -11.18 17.08 3.11
N PRO A 113 -12.11 16.67 4.00
CA PRO A 113 -13.04 15.55 3.75
C PRO A 113 -13.85 15.70 2.47
N SER A 114 -14.25 16.92 2.10
CA SER A 114 -15.05 17.15 0.89
C SER A 114 -14.28 16.80 -0.39
N LEU A 115 -12.94 16.93 -0.35
CA LEU A 115 -12.06 16.66 -1.48
C LEU A 115 -11.62 15.19 -1.57
N PHE A 116 -11.45 14.50 -0.43
CA PHE A 116 -10.92 13.12 -0.46
C PHE A 116 -11.95 12.01 -0.35
N MET A 117 -13.13 12.27 0.22
CA MET A 117 -14.09 11.19 0.51
C MET A 117 -14.57 10.49 -0.77
N ILE A 118 -15.01 11.25 -1.78
CA ILE A 118 -15.53 10.68 -3.03
C ILE A 118 -14.45 9.90 -3.79
N PRO A 119 -13.24 10.46 -4.04
CA PRO A 119 -12.15 9.70 -4.64
C PRO A 119 -11.82 8.41 -3.87
N LYS A 120 -11.80 8.46 -2.54
CA LYS A 120 -11.45 7.29 -1.72
C LYS A 120 -12.53 6.21 -1.78
N ILE A 121 -13.81 6.57 -1.75
CA ILE A 121 -14.91 5.61 -1.94
C ILE A 121 -14.82 4.95 -3.32
N ARG A 122 -14.52 5.71 -4.37
CA ARG A 122 -14.31 5.16 -5.72
C ARG A 122 -13.14 4.19 -5.75
N GLU A 123 -12.02 4.53 -5.13
CA GLU A 123 -10.84 3.66 -5.02
C GLU A 123 -11.17 2.35 -4.30
N ILE A 124 -11.88 2.41 -3.16
CA ILE A 124 -12.32 1.21 -2.43
C ILE A 124 -13.26 0.36 -3.29
N ALA A 125 -14.19 0.98 -4.01
CA ALA A 125 -15.14 0.28 -4.87
C ALA A 125 -14.42 -0.42 -6.04
N VAL A 126 -13.51 0.29 -6.71
CA VAL A 126 -12.68 -0.27 -7.79
C VAL A 126 -11.79 -1.40 -7.25
N PHE A 127 -11.10 -1.19 -6.13
CA PHE A 127 -10.30 -2.21 -5.47
C PHE A 127 -11.12 -3.46 -5.14
N THR A 128 -12.34 -3.27 -4.61
CA THR A 128 -13.26 -4.35 -4.25
C THR A 128 -13.69 -5.14 -5.49
N ALA A 129 -14.14 -4.45 -6.54
CA ALA A 129 -14.58 -5.06 -7.78
C ALA A 129 -13.44 -5.85 -8.45
N LEU A 130 -12.26 -5.26 -8.55
CA LEU A 130 -11.07 -5.90 -9.13
C LEU A 130 -10.63 -7.12 -8.31
N SER A 131 -10.60 -7.00 -6.97
CA SER A 131 -10.23 -8.12 -6.09
C SER A 131 -11.20 -9.29 -6.22
N LEU A 132 -12.50 -9.01 -6.32
CA LEU A 132 -13.52 -10.04 -6.53
C LEU A 132 -13.44 -10.68 -7.91
N ALA A 133 -13.21 -9.90 -8.96
CA ALA A 133 -13.18 -10.41 -10.33
C ALA A 133 -11.95 -11.29 -10.63
N SER A 134 -10.83 -11.08 -9.92
CA SER A 134 -9.55 -11.69 -10.26
C SER A 134 -8.93 -12.52 -9.13
N VAL A 135 -9.71 -12.93 -8.13
CA VAL A 135 -9.21 -13.66 -6.95
C VAL A 135 -8.02 -12.91 -6.29
N GLY A 136 -8.11 -11.59 -6.24
CA GLY A 136 -7.10 -10.71 -5.64
C GLY A 136 -5.95 -10.26 -6.52
N LEU A 137 -5.75 -10.83 -7.71
CA LEU A 137 -4.65 -10.45 -8.61
C LEU A 137 -4.62 -8.94 -8.93
N LEU A 138 -5.72 -8.41 -9.46
CA LEU A 138 -5.87 -7.00 -9.83
C LEU A 138 -5.98 -6.09 -8.60
N GLY A 139 -6.47 -6.61 -7.47
CA GLY A 139 -6.42 -5.91 -6.18
C GLY A 139 -4.99 -5.66 -5.72
N LEU A 140 -4.14 -6.70 -5.77
CA LEU A 140 -2.71 -6.60 -5.45
C LEU A 140 -1.96 -5.69 -6.42
N PHE A 141 -2.32 -5.72 -7.72
CA PHE A 141 -1.79 -4.77 -8.70
C PHE A 141 -2.07 -3.33 -8.31
N LEU A 142 -3.33 -3.00 -8.00
CA LEU A 142 -3.71 -1.66 -7.56
C LEU A 142 -3.00 -1.30 -6.25
N GLY A 143 -2.91 -2.24 -5.31
CA GLY A 143 -2.15 -2.07 -4.07
C GLY A 143 -0.68 -1.73 -4.31
N ALA A 144 -0.03 -2.38 -5.29
CA ALA A 144 1.34 -2.07 -5.68
C ALA A 144 1.46 -0.65 -6.25
N VAL A 145 0.54 -0.23 -7.12
CA VAL A 145 0.50 1.14 -7.65
C VAL A 145 0.40 2.16 -6.50
N LEU A 146 -0.55 1.95 -5.57
CA LEU A 146 -0.77 2.82 -4.41
C LEU A 146 0.48 2.90 -3.53
N LEU A 147 1.08 1.76 -3.19
CA LEU A 147 2.30 1.70 -2.38
C LEU A 147 3.46 2.41 -3.06
N ASN A 148 3.64 2.25 -4.37
CA ASN A 148 4.79 2.82 -5.07
C ASN A 148 4.80 4.36 -5.02
N TYR A 149 3.70 5.03 -5.40
CA TYR A 149 3.71 6.50 -5.39
C TYR A 149 3.70 7.08 -3.97
N MET A 150 3.07 6.39 -3.00
CA MET A 150 3.10 6.84 -1.60
C MET A 150 4.51 6.76 -1.04
N ASN A 151 5.23 5.66 -1.29
CA ASN A 151 6.60 5.47 -0.81
C ASN A 151 7.62 6.30 -1.60
N TYR A 152 7.33 6.62 -2.86
CA TYR A 152 8.09 7.61 -3.61
C TYR A 152 8.04 8.96 -2.92
N TYR A 153 6.84 9.43 -2.57
CA TYR A 153 6.67 10.66 -1.80
C TYR A 153 7.46 10.63 -0.48
N VAL A 154 7.40 9.53 0.27
CA VAL A 154 8.15 9.38 1.52
C VAL A 154 9.65 9.54 1.29
N GLY A 155 10.21 8.89 0.27
CA GLY A 155 11.61 9.05 -0.11
C GLY A 155 11.96 10.49 -0.48
N VAL A 156 11.10 11.17 -1.25
CA VAL A 156 11.31 12.58 -1.61
C VAL A 156 11.18 13.51 -0.40
N LEU A 157 10.26 13.25 0.52
CA LEU A 157 10.07 14.03 1.74
C LEU A 157 11.31 13.97 2.65
N ILE A 158 11.89 12.77 2.80
CA ILE A 158 13.14 12.56 3.56
C ILE A 158 14.29 13.39 2.97
N LEU A 159 14.38 13.51 1.64
CA LEU A 159 15.39 14.35 0.99
C LEU A 159 15.22 15.86 1.28
N HIS A 160 14.03 16.31 1.72
CA HIS A 160 13.76 17.69 2.09
C HIS A 160 13.74 17.91 3.61
N ALA A 161 14.05 16.88 4.41
CA ALA A 161 14.13 16.99 5.86
C ALA A 161 15.28 17.90 6.29
N LYS A 162 15.06 18.71 7.33
CA LYS A 162 16.15 19.43 8.00
C LYS A 162 17.07 18.42 8.71
N PRO A 163 18.41 18.61 8.69
CA PRO A 163 19.36 17.67 9.29
C PRO A 163 19.02 17.30 10.74
N GLU A 164 18.62 18.29 11.55
CA GLU A 164 18.24 18.13 12.95
C GLU A 164 16.91 17.37 13.18
N HIS A 165 16.07 17.24 12.16
CA HIS A 165 14.73 16.65 12.27
C HIS A 165 14.53 15.42 11.38
N LEU A 166 15.60 14.84 10.83
CA LEU A 166 15.53 13.68 9.93
C LEU A 166 14.68 12.53 10.51
N LEU A 167 14.92 12.16 11.78
CA LEU A 167 14.18 11.07 12.43
C LEU A 167 12.68 11.40 12.57
N CYS A 168 12.36 12.65 12.91
CA CYS A 168 10.98 13.11 13.02
C CYS A 168 10.27 13.04 11.67
N VAL A 169 10.93 13.47 10.58
CA VAL A 169 10.37 13.38 9.23
C VAL A 169 10.17 11.94 8.82
N VAL A 170 11.12 11.03 9.05
CA VAL A 170 10.97 9.60 8.75
C VAL A 170 9.74 9.00 9.45
N LEU A 171 9.54 9.31 10.73
CA LEU A 171 8.38 8.81 11.50
C LEU A 171 7.05 9.45 11.07
N LEU A 172 7.05 10.73 10.69
CA LEU A 172 5.86 11.45 10.27
C LEU A 172 5.51 11.28 8.79
N SER A 173 6.46 10.78 7.98
CA SER A 173 6.26 10.50 6.56
C SER A 173 5.21 9.42 6.33
N TRP A 174 5.09 8.49 7.29
CA TRP A 174 4.06 7.47 7.33
C TRP A 174 2.98 7.88 8.33
N GLN A 175 1.94 8.55 7.83
CA GLN A 175 0.86 8.96 8.70
C GLN A 175 0.10 7.73 9.23
N ILE A 176 -0.32 7.79 10.50
CA ILE A 176 -0.94 6.66 11.19
C ILE A 176 -2.20 6.18 10.46
N TYR A 177 -2.97 7.10 9.89
CA TYR A 177 -4.18 6.77 9.12
C TYR A 177 -3.85 6.01 7.83
N ALA A 178 -2.75 6.35 7.16
CA ALA A 178 -2.28 5.63 5.98
C ALA A 178 -1.87 4.18 6.32
N LEU A 179 -1.27 3.95 7.49
CA LEU A 179 -0.95 2.60 7.97
C LEU A 179 -2.22 1.78 8.23
N LEU A 180 -3.22 2.37 8.89
CA LEU A 180 -4.52 1.71 9.09
C LEU A 180 -5.18 1.38 7.76
N ARG A 181 -5.08 2.29 6.77
CA ARG A 181 -5.58 2.04 5.42
C ARG A 181 -4.93 0.81 4.79
N VAL A 182 -3.61 0.68 4.84
CA VAL A 182 -2.89 -0.50 4.31
C VAL A 182 -3.40 -1.77 4.99
N VAL A 183 -3.54 -1.77 6.32
CA VAL A 183 -4.11 -2.92 7.06
C VAL A 183 -5.52 -3.22 6.59
N GLY A 184 -6.38 -2.21 6.47
CA GLY A 184 -7.75 -2.35 5.99
C GLY A 184 -7.83 -2.97 4.59
N TYR A 185 -7.05 -2.46 3.63
CA TYR A 185 -7.05 -2.96 2.26
C TYR A 185 -6.47 -4.38 2.15
N VAL A 186 -5.45 -4.73 2.93
CA VAL A 186 -4.93 -6.10 2.96
C VAL A 186 -5.97 -7.08 3.47
N LEU A 187 -6.65 -6.77 4.58
CA LEU A 187 -7.70 -7.64 5.12
C LEU A 187 -8.91 -7.74 4.18
N LEU A 188 -9.31 -6.62 3.58
CA LEU A 188 -10.38 -6.58 2.56
C LEU A 188 -10.00 -7.44 1.37
N GLY A 189 -8.81 -7.26 0.80
CA GLY A 189 -8.31 -8.03 -0.34
C GLY A 189 -8.28 -9.52 -0.05
N VAL A 190 -7.73 -9.94 1.10
CA VAL A 190 -7.72 -11.36 1.52
C VAL A 190 -9.13 -11.95 1.62
N ALA A 191 -10.06 -11.21 2.23
CA ALA A 191 -11.43 -11.67 2.40
C ALA A 191 -12.16 -11.81 1.06
N LEU A 192 -12.03 -10.82 0.17
CA LEU A 192 -12.64 -10.81 -1.15
C LEU A 192 -12.03 -11.87 -2.07
N SER A 193 -10.72 -12.08 -2.02
CA SER A 193 -10.06 -13.14 -2.78
C SER A 193 -10.52 -14.53 -2.35
N ARG A 194 -10.69 -14.75 -1.05
CA ARG A 194 -11.27 -16.02 -0.56
C ARG A 194 -12.70 -16.20 -1.02
N LEU A 195 -13.53 -15.15 -0.91
CA LEU A 195 -14.91 -15.19 -1.36
C LEU A 195 -14.99 -15.50 -2.87
N SER A 196 -14.21 -14.79 -3.67
CA SER A 196 -14.07 -15.00 -5.11
C SER A 196 -13.63 -16.43 -5.44
N HIS A 197 -12.62 -16.94 -4.74
CA HIS A 197 -12.17 -18.32 -4.93
C HIS A 197 -13.27 -19.36 -4.64
N ILE A 198 -14.04 -19.18 -3.56
CA ILE A 198 -15.13 -20.09 -3.20
C ILE A 198 -16.23 -20.04 -4.28
N ILE A 199 -16.59 -18.84 -4.76
CA ILE A 199 -17.63 -18.68 -5.78
C ILE A 199 -17.18 -19.29 -7.12
N ILE A 200 -15.99 -18.95 -7.60
CA ILE A 200 -15.50 -19.33 -8.93
C ILE A 200 -15.10 -20.81 -9.00
N PHE A 201 -14.33 -21.30 -8.02
CA PHE A 201 -13.76 -22.65 -8.10
C PHE A 201 -14.59 -23.70 -7.36
N GLN A 202 -15.33 -23.32 -6.31
CA GLN A 202 -16.11 -24.27 -5.51
C GLN A 202 -17.61 -24.19 -5.80
N HIS A 203 -18.08 -23.20 -6.57
CA HIS A 203 -19.48 -22.99 -6.91
C HIS A 203 -20.40 -22.94 -5.68
N ARG A 204 -19.90 -22.37 -4.57
CA ARG A 204 -20.62 -22.24 -3.31
C ARG A 204 -20.82 -20.77 -2.96
N PHE A 205 -22.02 -20.43 -2.49
CA PHE A 205 -22.34 -19.09 -1.96
C PHE A 205 -22.31 -19.07 -0.43
N THR A 206 -21.33 -19.74 0.17
CA THR A 206 -21.17 -19.78 1.62
C THR A 206 -20.08 -18.83 2.07
N VAL A 207 -20.44 -17.83 2.89
CA VAL A 207 -19.48 -16.91 3.48
C VAL A 207 -18.94 -17.49 4.78
N GLU A 208 -17.67 -17.91 4.75
CA GLU A 208 -16.95 -18.45 5.91
C GLU A 208 -16.89 -17.43 7.07
N LYS A 209 -16.88 -17.92 8.32
CA LYS A 209 -16.82 -17.05 9.52
C LYS A 209 -15.57 -16.17 9.53
N ASP A 210 -14.43 -16.70 9.10
CA ASP A 210 -13.18 -15.94 9.04
C ASP A 210 -13.21 -14.84 7.97
N VAL A 211 -13.88 -15.08 6.83
CA VAL A 211 -14.09 -14.04 5.80
C VAL A 211 -14.93 -12.90 6.38
N LYS A 212 -16.04 -13.20 7.07
CA LYS A 212 -16.86 -12.17 7.75
C LYS A 212 -16.06 -11.37 8.75
N ARG A 213 -15.22 -12.04 9.55
CA ARG A 213 -14.35 -11.38 10.54
C ARG A 213 -13.34 -10.44 9.88
N LEU A 214 -12.71 -10.86 8.79
CA LEU A 214 -11.76 -10.02 8.06
C LEU A 214 -12.46 -8.82 7.40
N LEU A 215 -13.65 -9.00 6.83
CA LEU A 215 -14.45 -7.90 6.28
C LEU A 215 -14.85 -6.90 7.37
N PHE A 216 -15.23 -7.38 8.56
CA PHE A 216 -15.55 -6.48 9.67
C PHE A 216 -14.34 -5.63 10.07
N TRP A 217 -13.19 -6.25 10.30
CA TRP A 217 -11.98 -5.52 10.69
C TRP A 217 -11.47 -4.61 9.58
N SER A 218 -11.57 -5.01 8.30
CA SER A 218 -11.18 -4.12 7.21
C SER A 218 -12.01 -2.85 7.17
N LEU A 219 -13.33 -2.96 7.36
CA LEU A 219 -14.23 -1.80 7.45
C LEU A 219 -13.90 -0.91 8.65
N VAL A 220 -13.59 -1.50 9.81
CA VAL A 220 -13.16 -0.74 10.99
C VAL A 220 -11.88 0.06 10.69
N PHE A 221 -10.86 -0.57 10.11
CA PHE A 221 -9.60 0.11 9.79
C PHE A 221 -9.77 1.20 8.73
N ILE A 222 -10.60 0.96 7.72
CA ILE A 222 -10.92 1.97 6.70
C ILE A 222 -11.70 3.13 7.34
N ALA A 223 -12.69 2.87 8.20
CA ALA A 223 -13.41 3.93 8.89
C ALA A 223 -12.47 4.76 9.78
N LEU A 224 -11.55 4.11 10.49
CA LEU A 224 -10.54 4.79 11.30
C LEU A 224 -9.57 5.63 10.46
N ASP A 225 -9.17 5.17 9.26
CA ASP A 225 -8.39 5.98 8.31
C ASP A 225 -9.12 7.29 7.98
N PHE A 226 -10.39 7.23 7.59
CA PHE A 226 -11.17 8.43 7.27
C PHE A 226 -11.29 9.38 8.46
N LEU A 227 -11.60 8.85 9.65
CA LEU A 227 -11.76 9.64 10.88
C LEU A 227 -10.44 10.32 11.28
N LEU A 228 -9.34 9.58 11.32
CA LEU A 228 -8.04 10.13 11.70
C LEU A 228 -7.50 11.08 10.64
N LYS A 229 -7.69 10.77 9.35
CA LYS A 229 -7.30 11.68 8.27
C LYS A 229 -8.04 13.02 8.38
N SER A 230 -9.36 12.98 8.63
CA SER A 230 -10.17 14.20 8.75
C SER A 230 -9.83 15.08 9.97
N THR A 231 -9.26 14.51 11.02
CA THR A 231 -9.03 15.23 12.29
C THR A 231 -7.55 15.54 12.55
N VAL A 232 -6.64 14.62 12.23
CA VAL A 232 -5.23 14.70 12.61
C VAL A 232 -4.34 15.24 11.49
N ALA A 233 -4.74 15.13 10.22
CA ALA A 233 -3.93 15.56 9.09
C ALA A 233 -3.53 17.05 9.20
N ASN A 234 -4.51 17.95 9.27
CA ASN A 234 -4.25 19.38 9.37
C ASN A 234 -3.87 19.84 10.78
N THR A 235 -4.36 19.17 11.81
CA THR A 235 -4.13 19.58 13.21
C THR A 235 -2.73 19.23 13.70
N PHE A 236 -2.14 18.12 13.22
CA PHE A 236 -0.88 17.59 13.74
C PHE A 236 0.16 17.37 12.65
N TYR A 237 -0.17 16.62 11.58
CA TYR A 237 0.83 16.23 10.58
C TYR A 237 1.31 17.41 9.73
N GLN A 238 0.40 18.24 9.22
CA GLN A 238 0.75 19.38 8.38
C GLN A 238 1.72 20.36 9.08
N PRO A 239 1.43 20.91 10.27
CA PRO A 239 2.29 21.91 10.88
C PRO A 239 3.66 21.34 11.27
N LEU A 240 3.71 20.08 11.71
CA LEU A 240 4.98 19.42 12.05
C LEU A 240 5.84 19.16 10.81
N LEU A 241 5.25 18.66 9.73
CA LEU A 241 5.98 18.44 8.48
C LEU A 241 6.46 19.76 7.88
N GLN A 242 5.66 20.83 7.94
CA GLN A 242 6.08 22.17 7.51
C GLN A 242 7.25 22.69 8.34
N MET A 243 7.25 22.45 9.66
CA MET A 243 8.33 22.87 10.55
C MET A 243 9.63 22.10 10.31
N PHE A 244 9.54 20.80 10.08
CA PHE A 244 10.69 19.88 10.01
C PHE A 244 11.30 19.71 8.62
N THR A 245 10.66 20.26 7.58
CA THR A 245 11.15 20.19 6.20
C THR A 245 11.48 21.58 5.63
N ASN A 246 12.22 21.62 4.53
CA ASN A 246 12.58 22.84 3.79
C ASN A 246 11.63 23.11 2.61
N ILE A 247 10.36 22.71 2.73
CA ILE A 247 9.36 22.72 1.65
C ILE A 247 8.67 24.07 1.54
#